data_AF-A0A535G396-F1
#
_entry.id   AF-A0A535G396-F1
#
_cell.length_a   1.000
_cell.length_b   1.000
_cell.length_c   1.000
_cell.angle_alpha   90.00
_cell.angle_beta   90.00
_cell.angle_gamma   90.00
#
_symmetry.space_group_name_H-M   'P 1'
#
loop_
_entity.id
_entity.type
_entity.pdbx_description
1 polymer ?
#
loop_
_entity_poly.entity_id
_entity_poly.type
_entity_poly.pdbx_seq_one_letter_code
_entity_poly.pdbx_strand_id
1 'polypeptide(L)'
;HAASQPDQGVNALDGLIQLFISVNAMRQQLRPDARIHGIITNGGSAANVIPDHTAGRFSVRALDRRYQQEVLRRFIACAEGAATATGTTVKVTVHENAGYENMVFSTPMAERWTQHMKGLGMPVFEARDDERVGSTDMGNVMQVLPAIHPYIAIASEPVPGHSI
;
A
#
# COMPACT_ATOMS: atom_id res chain seq x y z
N HIS A 1 9.25 -16.39 -31.22
CA HIS A 1 9.48 -17.55 -30.32
C HIS A 1 10.77 -17.30 -29.55
N ALA A 2 10.78 -17.51 -28.23
CA ALA A 2 11.84 -17.01 -27.36
C ALA A 2 13.24 -17.53 -27.74
N ALA A 3 13.32 -18.76 -28.24
CA ALA A 3 14.59 -19.37 -28.63
C ALA A 3 15.00 -19.16 -30.11
N SER A 4 14.09 -18.73 -31.00
CA SER A 4 14.39 -18.69 -32.45
C SER A 4 14.58 -17.28 -33.00
N GLN A 5 13.76 -16.33 -32.54
CA GLN A 5 13.76 -14.93 -32.99
C GLN A 5 13.37 -14.03 -31.81
N PRO A 6 14.17 -14.01 -30.73
CA PRO A 6 13.88 -13.16 -29.58
C PRO A 6 13.97 -11.66 -29.90
N ASP A 7 14.85 -11.30 -30.83
CA ASP A 7 15.13 -9.93 -31.30
C ASP A 7 13.92 -9.25 -31.98
N GLN A 8 12.96 -10.03 -32.48
CA GLN A 8 11.74 -9.51 -33.10
C GLN A 8 10.60 -9.34 -32.08
N GLY A 9 10.79 -9.74 -30.83
CA GLY A 9 9.78 -9.70 -29.78
C GLY A 9 9.89 -8.48 -28.87
N VAL A 10 8.74 -8.01 -28.38
CA VAL A 10 8.66 -7.05 -27.26
C VAL A 10 8.11 -7.79 -26.06
N ASN A 11 8.90 -7.92 -25.00
CA ASN A 11 8.60 -8.79 -23.87
C ASN A 11 7.83 -8.05 -22.75
N ALA A 12 6.53 -8.30 -22.64
CA ALA A 12 5.69 -7.68 -21.62
C ALA A 12 6.08 -8.11 -20.18
N LEU A 13 6.67 -9.30 -20.00
CA LEU A 13 7.13 -9.72 -18.67
C LEU A 13 8.35 -8.92 -18.22
N ASP A 14 9.27 -8.61 -19.12
CA ASP A 14 10.43 -7.76 -18.81
C ASP A 14 9.97 -6.37 -18.37
N GLY A 15 8.95 -5.80 -19.04
CA GLY A 15 8.33 -4.54 -18.62
C GLY A 15 7.78 -4.59 -17.19
N LEU A 16 7.07 -5.66 -16.83
CA LEU A 16 6.52 -5.81 -15.48
C LEU A 16 7.62 -6.04 -14.43
N ILE A 17 8.63 -6.86 -14.72
CA ILE A 17 9.77 -7.08 -13.82
C ILE A 17 10.55 -5.79 -13.61
N GLN A 18 10.79 -5.02 -14.67
CA GLN A 18 11.47 -3.73 -14.59
C GLN A 18 10.67 -2.73 -13.74
N LEU A 19 9.34 -2.77 -13.77
CA LEU A 19 8.49 -2.01 -12.85
C LEU A 19 8.74 -2.42 -11.39
N PHE A 20 8.77 -3.72 -11.05
CA PHE A 20 9.07 -4.17 -9.69
C PHE A 20 10.45 -3.68 -9.22
N ILE A 21 11.47 -3.74 -10.07
CA ILE A 21 12.83 -3.25 -9.76
C ILE A 21 12.82 -1.73 -9.53
N SER A 22 12.15 -0.97 -10.39
CA SER A 22 12.06 0.49 -10.30
C SER A 22 11.34 0.91 -9.01
N VAL A 23 10.26 0.22 -8.65
CA VAL A 23 9.56 0.43 -7.39
C VAL A 23 10.44 0.10 -6.19
N ASN A 24 11.24 -0.98 -6.25
CA ASN A 24 12.16 -1.34 -5.17
C ASN A 24 13.23 -0.26 -4.95
N ALA A 25 13.80 0.30 -6.01
CA ALA A 25 14.73 1.42 -5.90
C ALA A 25 14.05 2.69 -5.35
N MET A 26 12.83 2.99 -5.81
CA MET A 26 12.06 4.15 -5.35
C MET A 26 11.73 4.09 -3.86
N ARG A 27 11.48 2.90 -3.30
CA ARG A 27 11.07 2.69 -1.90
C ARG A 27 12.06 3.25 -0.88
N GLN A 28 13.35 3.24 -1.18
CA GLN A 28 14.37 3.81 -0.29
C GLN A 28 14.11 5.29 0.01
N GLN A 29 13.49 6.01 -0.94
CA GLN A 29 13.23 7.45 -0.88
C GLN A 29 11.76 7.77 -0.55
N LEU A 30 11.07 6.86 0.14
CA LEU A 30 9.72 7.08 0.65
C LEU A 30 9.77 7.39 2.15
N ARG A 31 8.80 8.17 2.63
CA ARG A 31 8.63 8.37 4.07
C ARG A 31 8.35 7.04 4.79
N PRO A 32 8.73 6.90 6.07
CA PRO A 32 8.52 5.68 6.85
C PRO A 32 7.06 5.23 6.97
N ASP A 33 6.08 6.11 6.73
CA ASP A 33 4.64 5.82 6.76
C ASP A 33 4.08 5.29 5.44
N ALA A 34 4.82 5.40 4.33
CA ALA A 34 4.34 4.98 3.02
C ALA A 34 4.75 3.54 2.68
N ARG A 35 3.82 2.81 2.07
CA ARG A 35 4.04 1.44 1.62
C ARG A 35 3.49 1.24 0.22
N ILE A 36 4.24 0.49 -0.57
CA ILE A 36 3.78 -0.07 -1.83
C ILE A 36 3.87 -1.58 -1.70
N HIS A 37 2.88 -2.31 -2.17
CA HIS A 37 2.89 -3.77 -2.24
C HIS A 37 2.32 -4.19 -3.58
N GLY A 38 2.74 -5.33 -4.13
CA GLY A 38 2.13 -5.82 -5.35
C GLY A 38 2.46 -7.26 -5.67
N ILE A 39 1.69 -7.80 -6.60
CA ILE A 39 1.79 -9.17 -7.10
C ILE A 39 1.70 -9.17 -8.62
N ILE A 40 2.26 -10.20 -9.26
CA ILE A 40 2.02 -10.51 -10.67
C ILE A 40 0.75 -11.35 -10.75
N THR A 41 -0.26 -10.86 -11.47
CA THR A 41 -1.54 -11.59 -11.68
C THR A 41 -1.56 -12.33 -13.00
N ASN A 42 -0.71 -11.94 -13.96
CA ASN A 42 -0.45 -12.67 -15.20
C ASN A 42 1.01 -12.44 -15.61
N GLY A 43 1.81 -13.51 -15.66
CA GLY A 43 3.23 -13.47 -15.99
C GLY A 43 3.57 -14.11 -17.35
N GLY A 44 2.58 -14.39 -18.19
CA GLY A 44 2.74 -15.15 -19.43
C GLY A 44 2.19 -16.58 -19.34
N SER A 45 2.10 -17.23 -20.50
CA SER A 45 1.42 -18.54 -20.67
C SER A 45 2.36 -19.74 -20.81
N ALA A 46 3.60 -19.53 -21.26
CA ALA A 46 4.58 -20.59 -21.45
C ALA A 46 6.02 -20.05 -21.43
N ALA A 47 6.97 -20.83 -20.89
CA ALA A 47 8.36 -20.39 -20.73
C ALA A 47 9.14 -20.20 -22.04
N ASN A 48 8.72 -20.86 -23.13
CA ASN A 48 9.34 -20.75 -24.46
C ASN A 48 8.66 -19.70 -25.36
N VAL A 49 7.64 -19.01 -24.86
CA VAL A 49 6.90 -17.96 -25.58
C VAL A 49 7.22 -16.63 -24.93
N ILE A 50 7.52 -15.62 -25.74
CA ILE A 50 7.70 -14.25 -25.25
C ILE A 50 6.32 -13.73 -24.87
N PRO A 51 6.06 -13.35 -23.60
CA PRO A 51 4.78 -12.81 -23.20
C PRO A 51 4.47 -11.50 -23.94
N ASP A 52 3.33 -11.46 -24.62
CA ASP A 52 2.78 -10.27 -25.28
C ASP A 52 1.94 -9.41 -24.32
N HIS A 53 1.45 -10.01 -23.23
CA HIS A 53 0.70 -9.35 -22.17
C HIS A 53 1.06 -9.90 -20.79
N THR A 54 1.28 -8.99 -19.84
CA THR A 54 1.41 -9.29 -18.41
C THR A 54 0.59 -8.30 -17.59
N ALA A 55 0.27 -8.68 -16.36
CA ALA A 55 -0.50 -7.84 -15.46
C ALA A 55 -0.02 -8.00 -14.02
N GLY A 56 -0.05 -6.91 -13.27
CA GLY A 56 0.18 -6.89 -11.84
C GLY A 56 -0.88 -6.09 -11.12
N ARG A 57 -1.04 -6.35 -9.82
CA ARG A 57 -1.92 -5.59 -8.92
C ARG A 57 -1.07 -5.00 -7.80
N PHE A 58 -1.22 -3.70 -7.57
CA PHE A 58 -0.46 -2.97 -6.57
C PHE A 58 -1.37 -2.21 -5.61
N SER A 59 -0.93 -2.04 -4.36
CA SER A 59 -1.53 -1.17 -3.34
C SER A 59 -0.51 -0.10 -2.98
N VAL A 60 -0.93 1.17 -3.02
CA VAL A 60 -0.16 2.33 -2.55
C VAL A 60 -0.86 2.91 -1.33
N ARG A 61 -0.13 3.02 -0.21
CA ARG A 61 -0.66 3.52 1.07
C ARG A 61 0.29 4.54 1.69
N ALA A 62 -0.26 5.55 2.35
CA ALA A 62 0.44 6.49 3.24
C ALA A 62 -0.55 7.03 4.29
N LEU A 63 -0.04 7.61 5.38
CA LEU A 63 -0.91 8.21 6.42
C LEU A 63 -1.47 9.58 6.01
N ASP A 64 -0.92 10.22 4.98
CA ASP A 64 -1.42 11.48 4.45
C ASP A 64 -1.84 11.28 2.99
N ARG A 65 -3.08 11.66 2.67
CA ARG A 65 -3.66 11.49 1.33
C ARG A 65 -2.90 12.26 0.26
N ARG A 66 -2.38 13.45 0.58
CA ARG A 66 -1.59 14.24 -0.39
C ARG A 66 -0.30 13.51 -0.75
N TYR A 67 0.40 12.99 0.25
CA TYR A 67 1.59 12.19 0.03
C TYR A 67 1.28 10.86 -0.65
N GLN A 68 0.17 10.19 -0.33
CA GLN A 68 -0.25 8.98 -1.04
C GLN A 68 -0.38 9.24 -2.55
N GLN A 69 -0.97 10.37 -2.93
CA GLN A 69 -1.10 10.79 -4.33
C GLN A 69 0.25 11.12 -4.97
N GLU A 70 1.17 11.72 -4.23
CA GLU A 70 2.56 11.89 -4.68
C GLU A 70 3.25 10.54 -4.95
N VAL A 71 3.13 9.59 -4.03
CA VAL A 71 3.69 8.23 -4.16
C VAL A 71 3.07 7.51 -5.36
N LEU A 72 1.76 7.64 -5.57
CA LEU A 72 1.06 7.09 -6.74
C LEU A 72 1.61 7.67 -8.05
N ARG A 73 1.82 8.99 -8.13
CA ARG A 73 2.43 9.63 -9.30
C ARG A 73 3.83 9.09 -9.58
N ARG A 74 4.64 8.89 -8.54
CA ARG A 74 5.99 8.32 -8.68
C ARG A 74 5.95 6.84 -9.11
N PHE A 75 4.98 6.07 -8.62
CA PHE A 75 4.73 4.70 -9.07
C PHE A 75 4.36 4.65 -10.57
N ILE A 76 3.48 5.54 -11.03
CA ILE A 76 3.12 5.65 -12.45
C ILE A 76 4.36 5.97 -13.30
N ALA A 77 5.20 6.91 -12.86
CA ALA A 77 6.44 7.22 -13.56
C ALA A 77 7.41 6.02 -13.62
N CYS A 78 7.45 5.16 -12.59
CA CYS A 78 8.20 3.90 -12.65
C CYS A 78 7.64 2.95 -13.71
N ALA A 79 6.31 2.86 -13.84
CA ALA A 79 5.65 2.01 -14.82
C ALA A 79 5.89 2.48 -16.25
N GLU A 80 5.80 3.79 -16.48
CA GLU A 80 6.13 4.42 -17.77
C GLU A 80 7.62 4.24 -18.12
N GLY A 81 8.52 4.46 -17.16
CA GLY A 81 9.96 4.26 -17.36
C GLY A 81 10.31 2.80 -17.67
N ALA A 82 9.69 1.84 -16.99
CA ALA A 82 9.84 0.42 -17.28
C ALA A 82 9.32 0.06 -18.68
N ALA A 83 8.20 0.65 -19.09
CA ALA A 83 7.65 0.46 -20.41
C ALA A 83 8.58 0.98 -21.51
N THR A 84 9.05 2.23 -21.35
CA THR A 84 10.02 2.84 -22.27
C THR A 84 11.31 2.04 -22.37
N ALA A 85 11.88 1.61 -21.23
CA ALA A 85 13.15 0.87 -21.21
C ALA A 85 13.06 -0.50 -21.93
N THR A 86 11.88 -1.10 -21.99
CA THR A 86 11.64 -2.43 -22.56
C THR A 86 10.95 -2.39 -23.92
N GLY A 87 10.65 -1.20 -24.45
CA GLY A 87 9.88 -1.03 -25.68
C GLY A 87 8.42 -1.49 -25.58
N THR A 88 7.91 -1.74 -24.37
CA THR A 88 6.52 -2.14 -24.13
C THR A 88 5.61 -0.91 -23.99
N THR A 89 4.31 -1.15 -23.91
CA THR A 89 3.32 -0.13 -23.55
C THR A 89 2.71 -0.47 -22.20
N VAL A 90 2.23 0.54 -21.46
CA VAL A 90 1.64 0.34 -20.15
C VAL A 90 0.30 1.07 -20.03
N LYS A 91 -0.66 0.41 -19.40
CA LYS A 91 -1.93 1.00 -18.98
C LYS A 91 -2.07 0.84 -17.46
N VAL A 92 -2.12 1.95 -16.75
CA VAL A 92 -2.38 1.96 -15.31
C VAL A 92 -3.84 2.30 -15.06
N THR A 93 -4.55 1.48 -14.30
CA THR A 93 -5.92 1.75 -13.85
C THR A 93 -5.89 1.97 -12.34
N VAL A 94 -6.33 3.14 -11.89
CA VAL A 94 -6.36 3.52 -10.47
C VAL A 94 -7.77 3.35 -9.94
N HIS A 95 -7.91 2.66 -8.81
CA HIS A 95 -9.17 2.52 -8.08
C HIS A 95 -9.08 3.28 -6.76
N GLU A 96 -9.40 4.57 -6.77
CA GLU A 96 -9.25 5.45 -5.59
C GLU A 96 -10.15 5.04 -4.40
N ASN A 97 -11.31 4.47 -4.67
CA ASN A 97 -12.31 4.11 -3.65
C ASN A 97 -12.22 2.65 -3.17
N ALA A 98 -11.16 1.93 -3.51
CA ALA A 98 -10.97 0.54 -3.06
C ALA A 98 -10.24 0.44 -1.70
N GLY A 99 -10.04 1.57 -1.01
CA GLY A 99 -9.18 1.66 0.17
C GLY A 99 -9.77 2.42 1.35
N TYR A 100 -9.19 2.15 2.51
CA TYR A 100 -9.44 2.86 3.75
C TYR A 100 -8.66 4.19 3.77
N GLU A 101 -9.34 5.29 4.12
CA GLU A 101 -8.70 6.61 4.28
C GLU A 101 -7.78 6.62 5.50
N ASN A 102 -6.91 7.63 5.60
CA ASN A 102 -6.08 7.78 6.79
C ASN A 102 -6.93 8.11 8.01
N MET A 103 -6.52 7.62 9.18
CA MET A 103 -7.17 7.98 10.43
C MET A 103 -6.77 9.37 10.89
N VAL A 104 -7.77 10.16 11.28
CA VAL A 104 -7.63 11.50 11.82
C VAL A 104 -8.33 11.50 13.18
N PHE A 105 -7.54 11.48 14.25
CA PHE A 105 -8.06 11.31 15.60
C PHE A 105 -8.57 12.62 16.18
N SER A 106 -9.76 12.58 16.78
CA SER A 106 -10.30 13.71 17.54
C SER A 106 -9.70 13.75 18.95
N THR A 107 -8.79 14.70 19.21
CA THR A 107 -8.19 14.90 20.54
C THR A 107 -9.23 15.07 21.65
N PRO A 108 -10.27 15.92 21.52
CA PRO A 108 -11.28 16.07 22.57
C PRO A 108 -12.03 14.76 22.89
N MET A 109 -12.29 13.91 21.89
CA MET A 109 -12.92 12.61 22.12
C MET A 109 -11.95 11.63 22.78
N ALA A 110 -10.68 11.63 22.39
CA ALA A 110 -9.64 10.77 22.97
C ALA A 110 -9.41 11.10 24.45
N GLU A 111 -9.40 12.39 24.81
CA GLU A 111 -9.30 12.86 26.20
C GLU A 111 -10.50 12.39 27.04
N ARG A 112 -11.72 12.54 26.51
CA ARG A 112 -12.95 12.07 27.19
C ARG A 112 -12.93 10.56 27.40
N TRP A 113 -12.58 9.79 26.37
CA TRP A 113 -12.43 8.35 26.48
C TRP A 113 -11.41 7.97 27.56
N THR A 114 -10.24 8.63 27.56
CA THR A 114 -9.18 8.41 28.55
C THR A 114 -9.67 8.68 29.98
N GLN A 115 -10.41 9.77 30.19
CA GLN A 115 -10.98 10.11 31.50
C GLN A 115 -11.95 9.04 32.00
N HIS A 116 -12.83 8.55 31.14
CA HIS A 116 -13.79 7.49 31.50
C HIS A 116 -13.09 6.16 31.82
N MET A 117 -12.11 5.75 31.02
CA MET A 117 -11.36 4.52 31.25
C MET A 117 -10.57 4.56 32.56
N LYS A 118 -9.89 5.69 32.85
CA LYS A 118 -9.22 5.89 34.14
C LYS A 118 -10.20 5.85 35.32
N GLY A 119 -11.40 6.42 35.16
CA GLY A 119 -12.46 6.37 36.16
C GLY A 119 -12.96 4.95 36.46
N LEU A 120 -12.84 4.03 35.51
CA LEU A 120 -13.12 2.60 35.68
C LEU A 120 -11.94 1.82 36.27
N GLY A 121 -10.83 2.49 36.61
CA GLY A 121 -9.62 1.84 37.12
C GLY A 121 -8.78 1.16 36.03
N MET A 122 -9.09 1.39 34.74
CA MET A 122 -8.32 0.81 33.65
C MET A 122 -7.05 1.64 33.39
N PRO A 123 -5.87 1.00 33.28
CA PRO A 123 -4.67 1.70 32.82
C PRO A 123 -4.87 2.14 31.37
N VAL A 124 -4.53 3.40 31.08
CA VAL A 124 -4.58 3.97 29.73
C VAL A 124 -3.16 4.37 29.34
N PHE A 125 -2.72 3.91 28.19
CA PHE A 125 -1.44 4.24 27.60
C PHE A 125 -1.67 5.19 26.42
N GLU A 126 -0.81 6.19 26.26
CA GLU A 126 -0.84 7.04 25.06
C GLU A 126 -0.39 6.22 23.85
N ALA A 127 -1.04 6.48 22.71
CA ALA A 127 -0.61 5.92 21.44
C ALA A 127 0.84 6.35 21.17
N ARG A 128 1.71 5.39 20.91
CA ARG A 128 3.10 5.68 20.57
C ARG A 128 3.20 6.07 19.09
N ASP A 129 4.15 6.94 18.76
CA ASP A 129 4.42 7.36 17.38
C ASP A 129 4.79 6.18 16.44
N ASP A 130 5.20 5.03 17.01
CA ASP A 130 5.53 3.80 16.29
C ASP A 130 4.38 2.77 16.24
N GLU A 131 3.21 3.07 16.79
CA GLU A 131 2.05 2.18 16.73
C GLU A 131 1.63 1.95 15.28
N ARG A 132 1.78 0.69 14.85
CA ARG A 132 1.38 0.24 13.51
C ARG A 132 -0.12 0.18 13.44
N VAL A 133 -0.73 1.24 12.95
CA VAL A 133 -2.17 1.27 12.83
C VAL A 133 -2.63 0.47 11.62
N GLY A 134 -3.56 -0.46 11.86
CA GLY A 134 -4.18 -1.25 10.80
C GLY A 134 -5.01 -0.38 9.86
N SER A 135 -5.28 -0.89 8.66
CA SER A 135 -6.21 -0.21 7.74
C SER A 135 -7.65 -0.62 8.08
N THR A 136 -8.50 0.35 8.42
CA THR A 136 -9.91 0.17 8.85
C THR A 136 -10.80 1.22 8.19
N ASP A 137 -12.06 0.87 7.94
CA ASP A 137 -13.15 1.75 7.52
C ASP A 137 -13.36 2.96 8.44
N MET A 138 -12.90 2.87 9.69
CA MET A 138 -12.91 4.00 10.61
C MET A 138 -12.14 5.22 10.05
N GLY A 139 -11.10 5.01 9.25
CA GLY A 139 -10.40 6.10 8.58
C GLY A 139 -11.31 6.92 7.67
N ASN A 140 -12.26 6.29 6.97
CA ASN A 140 -13.23 6.98 6.14
C ASN A 140 -14.24 7.77 6.98
N VAL A 141 -14.68 7.21 8.10
CA VAL A 141 -15.59 7.89 9.05
C VAL A 141 -14.93 9.16 9.61
N MET A 142 -13.65 9.06 9.98
CA MET A 142 -12.86 10.17 10.53
C MET A 142 -12.69 11.37 9.58
N GLN A 143 -12.88 11.18 8.27
CA GLN A 143 -12.87 12.29 7.31
C GLN A 143 -14.13 13.16 7.38
N VAL A 144 -15.24 12.60 7.88
CA VAL A 144 -16.56 13.24 7.85
C VAL A 144 -17.02 13.65 9.25
N LEU A 145 -16.62 12.90 10.28
CA LEU A 145 -17.04 13.11 11.66
C LEU A 145 -15.85 12.98 12.61
N PRO A 146 -15.82 13.75 13.72
CA PRO A 146 -14.88 13.50 14.80
C PRO A 146 -15.05 12.06 15.32
N ALA A 147 -13.96 11.30 15.37
CA ALA A 147 -13.96 9.94 15.90
C ALA A 147 -12.62 9.56 16.54
N ILE A 148 -12.61 8.42 17.23
CA ILE A 148 -11.44 7.77 17.81
C ILE A 148 -11.45 6.28 17.45
N HIS A 149 -10.29 5.64 17.46
CA HIS A 149 -10.15 4.19 17.26
C HIS A 149 -9.24 3.60 18.34
N PRO A 150 -9.70 3.52 19.60
CA PRO A 150 -8.89 3.02 20.71
C PRO A 150 -8.71 1.51 20.62
N TYR A 151 -7.56 1.03 21.09
CA TYR A 151 -7.32 -0.40 21.32
C TYR A 151 -7.57 -0.74 22.79
N ILE A 152 -8.21 -1.88 23.04
CA ILE A 152 -8.41 -2.44 24.38
C ILE A 152 -7.65 -3.77 24.44
N ALA A 153 -6.78 -3.91 25.44
CA ALA A 153 -6.06 -5.15 25.66
C ALA A 153 -7.02 -6.26 26.09
N ILE A 154 -6.97 -7.39 25.38
CA ILE A 154 -7.77 -8.60 25.68
C ILE A 154 -6.89 -9.82 26.01
N ALA A 155 -5.57 -9.65 25.98
CA ALA A 155 -4.57 -10.66 26.33
C ALA A 155 -3.51 -10.02 27.24
N SER A 156 -2.86 -10.83 28.07
CA SER A 156 -1.82 -10.38 29.01
C SER A 156 -0.49 -10.03 28.32
N GLU A 157 -0.28 -10.54 27.10
CA GLU A 157 0.94 -10.34 26.31
C GLU A 157 0.60 -9.82 24.91
N PRO A 158 1.53 -9.13 24.22
CA PRO A 158 1.32 -8.67 22.84
C PRO A 158 1.12 -9.85 21.88
N VAL A 159 -0.06 -9.93 21.26
CA VAL A 159 -0.38 -10.92 20.24
C VAL A 159 -0.42 -10.25 18.86
N PRO A 160 0.28 -10.77 17.84
CA PRO A 160 0.17 -10.25 16.48
C PRO A 160 -1.27 -10.32 15.97
N GLY A 161 -1.73 -9.23 15.33
CA GLY A 161 -2.97 -9.29 14.56
C GLY A 161 -2.83 -10.26 13.39
N HIS A 162 -3.88 -11.02 13.10
CA HIS A 162 -3.93 -12.00 12.00
C HIS A 162 -2.86 -13.10 12.04
N SER A 163 -2.47 -13.56 13.24
CA SER A 163 -1.71 -14.81 13.41
C SER A 163 -2.63 -16.00 13.65
N ILE A 164 -2.22 -17.19 13.18
CA ILE A 164 -2.81 -18.50 13.53
C ILE A 164 -2.01 -19.08 14.69
#